data_AF-A0A7W0H3K0-F1
#
_entry.id   AF-A0A7W0H3K0-F1
#
_cell.length_a   1.000
_cell.length_b   1.000
_cell.length_c   1.000
_cell.angle_alpha   90.00
_cell.angle_beta   90.00
_cell.angle_gamma   90.00
#
_symmetry.space_group_name_H-M   'P 1'
#
loop_
_entity.id
_entity.type
_entity.pdbx_description
1 polymer ?
#
loop_
_entity_poly.entity_id
_entity_poly.type
_entity_poly.pdbx_seq_one_letter_code
_entity_poly.pdbx_strand_id
1 'polypeptide(L)'
;MSVTIGDTEFDRVSYDADADVLYLHVGDPETASNFDASSEGHALRYDNRGRLVGITILNARWHLEEDGEAVITTPEARLVVGPDELSQAIASRAA
;
A
#
# COMPACT_ATOMS: atom_id res chain seq x y z
N MET A 1 3.29 12.59 -5.61
CA MET A 1 1.97 12.45 -4.95
C MET A 1 2.17 11.52 -3.79
N SER A 2 1.57 11.79 -2.63
CA SER A 2 1.68 10.94 -1.46
C SER A 2 0.31 10.49 -0.96
N VAL A 3 0.29 9.38 -0.24
CA VAL A 3 -0.90 8.81 0.42
C VAL A 3 -0.51 8.47 1.85
N THR A 4 -1.33 8.87 2.82
CA THR A 4 -1.08 8.56 4.23
C THR A 4 -1.96 7.40 4.66
N ILE A 5 -1.35 6.38 5.28
CA ILE A 5 -2.05 5.22 5.83
C ILE A 5 -1.59 5.06 7.28
N GLY A 6 -2.53 5.17 8.22
CA GLY A 6 -2.18 5.29 9.64
C GLY A 6 -1.27 6.50 9.87
N ASP A 7 -0.12 6.28 10.53
CA ASP A 7 0.89 7.32 10.81
C ASP A 7 2.01 7.40 9.75
N THR A 8 1.87 6.69 8.62
CA THR A 8 2.91 6.59 7.59
C THR A 8 2.49 7.28 6.30
N GLU A 9 3.30 8.23 5.84
CA GLU A 9 3.16 8.87 4.53
C GLU A 9 3.99 8.12 3.48
N PHE A 10 3.33 7.56 2.47
CA PHE A 10 3.94 6.93 1.31
C PHE A 10 4.06 7.96 0.19
N ASP A 11 5.27 8.38 -0.11
CA ASP A 11 5.58 9.46 -1.09
C ASP A 11 5.83 8.95 -2.51
N ARG A 12 5.92 7.63 -2.68
CA ARG A 12 5.98 6.95 -3.98
C ARG A 12 4.76 6.05 -4.15
N VAL A 13 3.90 6.46 -5.06
CA VAL A 13 2.63 5.79 -5.35
C VAL A 13 2.63 5.46 -6.84
N SER A 14 2.36 4.20 -7.17
CA SER A 14 2.28 3.73 -8.55
C SER A 14 1.21 2.67 -8.66
N TYR A 15 0.25 2.88 -9.55
CA TYR A 15 -0.82 1.92 -9.82
C TYR A 15 -0.64 1.28 -11.21
N ASP A 16 -0.65 -0.05 -11.24
CA ASP A 16 -0.70 -0.85 -12.46
C ASP A 16 -2.16 -1.21 -12.74
N ALA A 17 -2.73 -0.57 -13.76
CA ALA A 17 -4.12 -0.75 -14.14
C ALA A 17 -4.42 -2.07 -14.85
N ASP A 18 -3.41 -2.71 -15.45
CA ASP A 18 -3.57 -3.99 -16.16
C ASP A 18 -3.59 -5.15 -15.16
N ALA A 19 -2.78 -5.05 -14.10
CA ALA A 19 -2.71 -6.05 -13.03
C ALA A 19 -3.65 -5.79 -11.86
N ASP A 20 -4.26 -4.60 -11.78
CA ASP A 20 -4.98 -4.08 -10.61
C ASP A 20 -4.15 -4.10 -9.32
N VAL A 21 -2.93 -3.58 -9.40
CA VAL A 21 -1.97 -3.59 -8.29
C VAL A 21 -1.51 -2.18 -7.95
N LEU A 22 -1.61 -1.82 -6.67
CA LEU A 22 -1.12 -0.54 -6.15
C LEU A 22 0.17 -0.75 -5.35
N TYR A 23 1.23 -0.05 -5.76
CA TYR A 23 2.53 -0.02 -5.11
C TYR A 23 2.69 1.27 -4.32
N LEU A 24 2.96 1.14 -3.03
CA LEU A 24 3.20 2.24 -2.09
C LEU A 24 4.57 2.07 -1.47
N HIS A 25 5.37 3.14 -1.44
CA HIS A 25 6.68 3.15 -0.82
C HIS A 25 6.98 4.49 -0.14
N VAL A 26 7.77 4.41 0.94
CA VAL A 26 8.37 5.56 1.62
C VAL A 26 9.81 5.70 1.14
N GLY A 27 10.13 6.82 0.50
CA GLY A 27 11.47 7.08 -0.02
C GLY A 27 11.91 6.01 -1.02
N ASP A 28 13.18 5.62 -0.97
CA ASP A 28 13.75 4.65 -1.91
C ASP A 28 13.25 3.21 -1.64
N PRO A 29 12.61 2.52 -2.61
CA PRO A 29 12.20 1.12 -2.45
C PRO A 29 13.33 0.17 -2.06
N GLU A 30 14.60 0.49 -2.37
CA GLU A 30 15.77 -0.31 -1.97
C GLU A 30 16.05 -0.30 -0.46
N THR A 31 15.34 0.54 0.31
CA THR A 31 15.40 0.53 1.79
C THR A 31 14.71 -0.67 2.43
N ALA A 32 13.88 -1.39 1.68
CA ALA A 32 13.24 -2.61 2.15
C ALA A 32 14.27 -3.74 2.33
N SER A 33 14.41 -4.22 3.56
CA SER A 33 15.31 -5.34 3.90
C SER A 33 14.56 -6.62 4.31
N ASN A 34 13.28 -6.51 4.66
CA ASN A 34 12.45 -7.64 5.06
C ASN A 34 11.09 -7.60 4.36
N PHE A 35 10.53 -8.77 4.08
CA PHE A 35 9.33 -8.96 3.27
C PHE A 35 8.38 -9.90 4.00
N ASP A 36 7.10 -9.54 4.02
CA ASP A 36 6.04 -10.34 4.61
C ASP A 36 4.75 -10.22 3.77
N ALA A 37 3.70 -10.92 4.17
CA ALA A 37 2.37 -10.81 3.59
C ALA A 37 1.32 -10.52 4.66
N SER A 38 0.37 -9.65 4.35
CA SER A 38 -0.81 -9.44 5.18
C SER A 38 -1.74 -10.65 5.11
N SER A 39 -2.68 -10.75 6.05
CA SER A 39 -3.68 -11.83 6.04
C SER A 39 -4.57 -11.82 4.79
N GLU A 40 -4.76 -10.64 4.20
CA GLU A 40 -5.51 -10.39 2.96
C GLU A 40 -4.69 -10.71 1.70
N GLY A 41 -3.39 -11.03 1.83
CA GLY A 41 -2.50 -11.38 0.73
C GLY A 41 -1.73 -10.21 0.14
N HIS A 42 -1.76 -9.02 0.76
CA HIS A 42 -0.97 -7.87 0.34
C HIS A 42 0.50 -8.05 0.72
N ALA A 43 1.43 -7.59 -0.12
CA ALA A 43 2.86 -7.68 0.21
C ALA A 43 3.28 -6.52 1.11
N LEU A 44 4.02 -6.82 2.17
CA LEU A 44 4.52 -5.86 3.15
C LEU A 44 6.04 -5.80 3.07
N ARG A 45 6.60 -4.59 3.15
CA ARG A 45 8.05 -4.35 3.10
C ARG A 45 8.49 -3.53 4.28
N TYR A 46 9.50 -4.01 4.99
CA TYR A 46 10.04 -3.38 6.19
C TYR A 46 11.52 -3.02 6.03
N ASP A 47 11.93 -1.92 6.65
CA ASP A 47 13.33 -1.54 6.76
C ASP A 47 14.08 -2.36 7.84
N ASN A 48 15.37 -2.09 8.01
CA ASN A 48 16.21 -2.79 8.97
C ASN A 48 15.87 -2.50 10.45
N ARG A 49 15.00 -1.51 10.71
CA ARG A 49 14.48 -1.17 12.04
C ARG A 49 13.09 -1.76 12.27
N GLY A 50 12.55 -2.52 11.31
CA GLY A 50 11.22 -3.12 11.37
C GLY A 50 10.09 -2.13 11.08
N ARG A 51 10.38 -0.95 10.49
CA ARG A 51 9.33 0.01 10.10
C ARG A 51 8.77 -0.37 8.74
N LEU A 52 7.45 -0.31 8.60
CA LEU A 52 6.78 -0.53 7.33
C LEU A 52 7.15 0.61 6.35
N VAL A 53 7.84 0.27 5.27
CA VAL A 53 8.32 1.23 4.24
C VAL A 53 7.73 0.95 2.87
N GLY A 54 6.98 -0.14 2.69
CA GLY A 54 6.26 -0.37 1.45
C GLY A 54 5.11 -1.36 1.59
N ILE A 55 4.11 -1.18 0.74
CA ILE A 55 2.93 -2.03 0.65
C ILE A 55 2.62 -2.26 -0.83
N THR A 56 2.36 -3.50 -1.21
CA THR A 56 1.71 -3.83 -2.48
C THR A 56 0.30 -4.32 -2.21
N ILE A 57 -0.68 -3.49 -2.54
CA ILE A 57 -2.10 -3.80 -2.41
C ILE A 57 -2.54 -4.47 -3.72
N LEU A 58 -3.04 -5.69 -3.60
CA LEU A 58 -3.60 -6.44 -4.72
C LEU A 58 -5.08 -6.10 -4.85
N ASN A 59 -5.60 -6.13 -6.08
CA ASN A 59 -7.00 -5.85 -6.37
C ASN A 59 -7.46 -4.47 -5.83
N ALA A 60 -6.61 -3.45 -5.97
CA ALA A 60 -6.83 -2.15 -5.32
C ALA A 60 -8.11 -1.46 -5.81
N ARG A 61 -8.41 -1.53 -7.11
CA ARG A 61 -9.67 -1.01 -7.66
C ARG A 61 -10.86 -1.83 -7.17
N TRP A 62 -10.75 -3.15 -7.16
CA TRP A 62 -11.81 -4.00 -6.65
C TRP A 62 -12.15 -3.68 -5.19
N HIS A 63 -11.15 -3.49 -4.32
CA HIS A 63 -11.38 -3.06 -2.93
C HIS A 63 -12.08 -1.70 -2.85
N LEU A 64 -11.72 -0.74 -3.71
CA LEU A 64 -12.42 0.55 -3.77
C LEU A 64 -13.88 0.40 -4.21
N GLU A 65 -14.14 -0.42 -5.22
CA GLU A 65 -15.46 -0.55 -5.84
C GLU A 65 -16.44 -1.39 -5.00
N GLU A 66 -15.96 -2.49 -4.42
CA GLU A 66 -16.80 -3.46 -3.72
C GLU A 66 -16.80 -3.28 -2.20
N ASP A 67 -15.63 -3.08 -1.59
CA ASP A 67 -15.49 -2.95 -0.13
C ASP A 67 -15.50 -1.48 0.34
N GLY A 68 -15.14 -0.54 -0.54
CA GLY A 68 -14.92 0.87 -0.22
C GLY A 68 -13.62 1.13 0.54
N GLU A 69 -12.86 0.10 0.91
CA GLU A 69 -11.61 0.18 1.65
C GLU A 69 -10.73 -1.05 1.39
N ALA A 70 -9.42 -0.89 1.57
CA ALA A 70 -8.49 -2.02 1.63
C ALA A 70 -8.01 -2.20 3.08
N VAL A 71 -8.14 -3.41 3.59
CA VAL A 71 -7.69 -3.76 4.95
C VAL A 71 -6.35 -4.47 4.86
N ILE A 72 -5.40 -4.04 5.68
CA ILE A 72 -4.07 -4.64 5.76
C ILE A 72 -3.84 -5.08 7.21
N THR A 73 -3.94 -6.38 7.46
CA THR A 73 -3.68 -6.96 8.78
C THR A 73 -2.25 -7.49 8.85
N THR A 74 -1.48 -6.89 9.77
CA THR A 74 -0.12 -7.30 10.16
C THR A 74 -0.16 -7.95 11.56
N PRO A 75 0.91 -8.64 12.01
CA PRO A 75 0.96 -9.17 13.37
C PRO A 75 0.81 -8.10 14.46
N GLU A 76 1.28 -6.88 14.21
CA GLU A 76 1.29 -5.79 15.19
C GLU A 76 0.08 -4.85 15.09
N ALA A 77 -0.56 -4.74 13.93
CA ALA A 77 -1.58 -3.74 13.66
C ALA A 77 -2.53 -4.11 12.51
N ARG A 78 -3.71 -3.49 12.51
CA ARG A 78 -4.65 -3.46 11.38
C ARG A 78 -4.69 -2.05 10.81
N LEU A 79 -4.32 -1.91 9.54
CA LEU A 79 -4.37 -0.66 8.80
C LEU A 79 -5.58 -0.68 7.85
N VAL A 80 -6.20 0.47 7.65
CA VAL A 80 -7.31 0.66 6.71
C VAL A 80 -6.91 1.75 5.73
N VAL A 81 -7.06 1.47 4.44
CA VAL A 81 -6.90 2.43 3.34
C VAL A 81 -8.29 2.76 2.85
N GLY A 82 -8.75 3.96 3.16
CA GLY A 82 -10.11 4.40 2.86
C GLY A 82 -10.34 4.68 1.37
N PRO A 83 -11.59 4.99 1.00
CA PRO A 83 -11.98 5.19 -0.39
C PRO A 83 -11.30 6.42 -1.00
N ASP A 84 -11.06 7.47 -0.20
CA ASP A 84 -10.39 8.69 -0.66
C ASP A 84 -8.91 8.41 -0.95
N GLU A 85 -8.22 7.70 -0.05
CA GLU A 85 -6.82 7.30 -0.24
C GLU A 85 -6.67 6.36 -1.44
N LEU A 86 -7.55 5.35 -1.57
CA LEU A 86 -7.54 4.43 -2.71
C LEU A 86 -7.80 5.16 -4.03
N SER A 87 -8.84 6.01 -4.08
CA SER A 87 -9.18 6.78 -5.29
C SER A 87 -8.02 7.68 -5.72
N GLN A 88 -7.41 8.38 -4.76
CA GLN A 88 -6.24 9.21 -5.00
C GLN A 88 -5.04 8.40 -5.49
N ALA A 89 -4.77 7.25 -4.86
CA ALA A 89 -3.65 6.39 -5.20
C ALA A 89 -3.80 5.77 -6.60
N ILE A 90 -4.99 5.29 -6.95
CA ILE A 90 -5.32 4.70 -8.25
C ILE A 90 -5.27 5.74 -9.37
N ALA A 91 -5.68 6.98 -9.08
CA ALA A 91 -5.58 8.09 -10.03
C ALA A 91 -4.13 8.54 -10.28
N SER A 92 -3.20 8.19 -9.38
CA SER A 92 -1.79 8.51 -9.55
C SER A 92 -1.21 7.65 -10.67
N ARG A 93 -0.75 8.31 -11.74
CA ARG A 93 -0.04 7.62 -12.83
C ARG A 93 1.35 7.21 -12.36
N ALA A 94 1.75 5.98 -12.68
CA ALA A 94 3.15 5.61 -12.74
C ALA A 94 3.88 6.61 -13.66
N ALA A 95 4.89 7.30 -13.12
CA ALA A 95 5.73 8.24 -13.88
C ALA A 95 6.69 7.50 -14.82
#